data_AF-A0A5E5PNF5-F1
#
_entry.id   AF-A0A5E5PNF5-F1
#
_cell.length_a   1.000
_cell.length_b   1.000
_cell.length_c   1.000
_cell.angle_alpha   90.00
_cell.angle_beta   90.00
_cell.angle_gamma   90.00
#
_symmetry.space_group_name_H-M   'P 1'
#
loop_
_entity.id
_entity.type
_entity.pdbx_description
1 polymer ?
#
loop_
_entity_poly.entity_id
_entity_poly.type
_entity_poly.pdbx_seq_one_letter_code
_entity_poly.pdbx_strand_id
1 'polypeptide(L)' 'YQSISDLITDMDDYIEFYNHQRFHETLKYKKPMDVYQESIKFNQEKKKVS' A
#
# COMPACT_ATOMS: atom_id res chain seq x y z
N TYR A 1 10.43 -20.15 9.14
CA TYR A 1 9.94 -20.63 7.84
C TYR A 1 10.40 -22.07 7.66
N GLN A 2 9.47 -23.00 7.46
CA GLN A 2 9.78 -24.41 7.20
C GLN A 2 10.01 -24.65 5.70
N SER A 3 9.53 -23.74 4.85
CA SER A 3 9.78 -23.73 3.41
C SER A 3 9.94 -22.32 2.85
N ILE A 4 10.45 -22.20 1.62
CA ILE A 4 10.43 -20.94 0.86
C ILE A 4 8.99 -20.48 0.60
N SER A 5 8.05 -21.43 0.42
CA SER A 5 6.64 -21.12 0.23
C SER A 5 6.08 -20.38 1.44
N ASP A 6 6.40 -20.83 2.66
CA ASP A 6 5.91 -20.18 3.89
C ASP A 6 6.43 -18.75 3.98
N LEU A 7 7.67 -18.50 3.58
CA LEU A 7 8.24 -17.15 3.56
C LEU A 7 7.51 -16.25 2.56
N ILE A 8 7.21 -16.76 1.37
CA ILE A 8 6.48 -16.00 0.35
C ILE A 8 5.08 -15.65 0.87
N THR A 9 4.37 -16.63 1.45
CA THR A 9 3.03 -16.40 2.03
C THR A 9 3.06 -15.36 3.14
N ASP A 10 3.98 -15.46 4.10
CA ASP A 10 4.07 -14.48 5.19
C ASP A 10 4.47 -13.09 4.67
N MET A 11 5.28 -13.00 3.59
CA MET A 11 5.59 -11.73 2.94
C MET A 11 4.35 -11.11 2.28
N ASP A 12 3.56 -11.91 1.57
CA ASP A 12 2.33 -11.46 0.94
C ASP A 12 1.32 -10.97 1.99
N ASP A 13 1.14 -11.73 3.07
CA ASP A 13 0.29 -11.36 4.20
C ASP A 13 0.78 -10.05 4.88
N TYR A 14 2.10 -9.90 5.05
CA TYR A 14 2.68 -8.67 5.60
C TYR A 14 2.45 -7.47 4.70
N ILE A 15 2.59 -7.62 3.38
CA ILE A 15 2.36 -6.55 2.40
C ILE A 15 0.89 -6.12 2.44
N GLU A 16 -0.03 -7.09 2.47
CA GLU A 16 -1.48 -6.82 2.57
C GLU A 16 -1.81 -6.07 3.86
N PHE A 17 -1.33 -6.57 5.00
CA PHE A 17 -1.49 -5.91 6.29
C PHE A 17 -0.93 -4.48 6.28
N TYR A 18 0.30 -4.31 5.79
CA TYR A 18 0.98 -3.02 5.78
C TYR A 18 0.23 -2.01 4.91
N ASN A 19 -0.17 -2.40 3.71
CA ASN A 19 -0.81 -1.47 2.77
C ASN A 19 -2.26 -1.16 3.15
N HIS A 20 -3.02 -2.16 3.62
CA HIS A 20 -4.48 -2.06 3.75
C HIS A 20 -5.00 -2.01 5.18
N GLN A 21 -4.18 -2.29 6.19
CA GLN A 21 -4.63 -2.37 7.58
C GLN A 21 -3.81 -1.47 8.52
N ARG A 22 -2.50 -1.34 8.29
CA ARG A 22 -1.62 -0.53 9.14
C ARG A 22 -1.84 0.96 8.96
N PHE A 23 -2.07 1.66 10.06
CA PHE A 23 -2.03 3.11 10.12
C PHE A 23 -0.59 3.60 10.28
N HIS A 24 -0.21 4.64 9.53
CA HIS A 24 1.15 5.17 9.55
C HIS A 24 1.16 6.62 10.05
N GLU A 25 1.85 6.89 11.16
CA GLU A 25 1.88 8.20 11.81
C GLU A 25 2.36 9.32 10.87
N THR A 26 3.44 9.09 10.11
CA THR A 26 3.96 10.07 9.14
C THR A 26 3.00 10.34 7.97
N LEU A 27 2.03 9.44 7.73
CA LEU A 27 0.96 9.61 6.76
C LEU A 27 -0.30 10.21 7.40
N LYS A 28 -0.16 10.90 8.55
CA LYS A 28 -1.27 11.46 9.33
C LYS A 28 -2.29 10.39 9.72
N TYR A 29 -1.80 9.21 10.09
CA TYR A 29 -2.62 8.03 10.40
C TYR A 29 -3.55 7.60 9.25
N LYS A 30 -3.17 7.83 8.00
CA LYS A 30 -3.77 7.13 6.86
C LYS A 30 -3.12 5.77 6.65
N LYS A 31 -3.82 4.88 5.95
CA LYS A 31 -3.25 3.64 5.46
C LYS A 31 -2.40 3.92 4.21
N PRO A 32 -1.27 3.22 4.00
CA PRO A 32 -0.43 3.44 2.83
C PRO A 32 -1.18 3.35 1.50
N MET A 33 -2.10 2.38 1.36
CA MET A 33 -2.83 2.21 0.10
C MET A 33 -3.73 3.40 -0.24
N ASP A 34 -4.33 4.05 0.76
CA ASP A 34 -5.15 5.25 0.54
C ASP A 34 -4.32 6.37 -0.09
N VAL A 35 -3.07 6.56 0.40
CA VAL A 35 -2.13 7.56 -0.12
C VAL A 35 -1.72 7.26 -1.56
N TYR A 36 -1.48 5.98 -1.90
CA TYR A 36 -1.17 5.57 -3.26
C TYR A 36 -2.34 5.83 -4.21
N GLN A 37 -3.56 5.47 -3.81
CA GLN A 37 -4.77 5.72 -4.62
C GLN A 37 -5.02 7.21 -4.85
N GLU A 38 -4.87 8.05 -3.82
CA GLU A 38 -4.94 9.51 -3.94
C GLU A 38 -3.93 10.03 -4.95
N SER A 39 -2.68 9.55 -4.88
CA SER A 39 -1.60 9.97 -5.78
C SER A 39 -1.84 9.55 -7.24
N ILE A 40 -2.36 8.34 -7.47
CA ILE A 40 -2.71 7.86 -8.80
C ILE A 40 -3.83 8.71 -9.41
N LYS A 41 -4.91 8.97 -8.65
CA LYS A 41 -6.02 9.82 -9.09
C LYS A 41 -5.55 11.23 -9.46
N PHE A 42 -4.74 11.84 -8.60
CA PHE A 42 -4.16 13.17 -8.84
C PHE A 42 -3.35 13.21 -10.14
N ASN A 43 -2.49 12.21 -10.38
CA ASN A 43 -1.68 12.14 -11.60
C ASN A 43 -2.54 11.91 -12.85
N GLN A 44 -3.63 11.14 -12.75
CA GLN A 44 -4.58 10.95 -13.85
C GLN A 44 -5.32 12.24 -14.20
N GLU A 45 -5.76 13.00 -13.20
CA GLU A 45 -6.41 14.31 -13.40
C GLU A 45 -5.45 15.31 -14.04
N LYS A 46 -4.22 15.40 -13.53
CA LYS A 46 -3.18 16.26 -14.11
C LYS A 46 -2.92 15.92 -15.58
N LYS A 47 -2.91 14.63 -15.94
CA LYS A 47 -2.73 14.20 -17.33
C LYS A 47 -3.90 14.58 -18.24
N LYS A 48 -5.14 14.65 -17.72
CA LYS A 48 -6.33 15.04 -18.51
C LYS A 48 -6.39 16.54 -18.80
N VAL A 49 -5.77 17.36 -17.95
CA VAL A 49 -5.76 18.83 -18.07
C VAL A 49 -4.59 19.33 -18.94
N SER A 50 -3.58 18.49 -19.17
CA SER A 50 -2.45 18.75 -20.08
C SER A 50 -2.76 18.37 -21.51
#